data_AF-A0A8T5MVI0-F1
#
_entry.id   AF-A0A8T5MVI0-F1
#
_cell.length_a   1.000
_cell.length_b   1.000
_cell.length_c   1.000
_cell.angle_alpha   90.00
_cell.angle_beta   90.00
_cell.angle_gamma   90.00
#
_symmetry.space_group_name_H-M   'P 1'
#
loop_
_entity.id
_entity.type
_entity.pdbx_description
1 polymer ?
#
loop_
_entity_poly.entity_id
_entity_poly.type
_entity_poly.pdbx_seq_one_letter_code
_entity_poly.pdbx_strand_id
1 'polypeptide(L)'
;MEGIKIVNEVEFEEVKKPGFLERFKSLFRRKTERVVAEQPGIAILPMEPGVAEPDMLKPAEVKPIETEMLKPAENIPVEYKPLNEVIKTEQKTEPMVRILPREENQFVAGEKPLVEVVKPVKLERSILGFEEEKEIVKLEDRLRKTRLLFEKKLKEKLEELGRRKIEIEQTMILESHTKKDIELIRKEEILNKKEKEIDAIIRGYQLEREDELNKRERELITKEKELGGRVEEKIDEEVKKLLKVLDELLGKLPKEIIDKFVKSEEYKLYEKVLERYGV
;
A
#
# COMPACT_ATOMS: atom_id res chain seq x y z
N MET A 1 -39.52 27.82 41.36
CA MET A 1 -38.91 28.60 40.26
C MET A 1 -37.75 27.80 39.75
N GLU A 2 -37.94 27.26 38.55
CA GLU A 2 -37.06 26.34 37.85
C GLU A 2 -35.84 27.08 37.31
N GLY A 3 -34.64 26.54 37.54
CA GLY A 3 -33.39 27.05 36.98
C GLY A 3 -32.81 26.03 36.02
N ILE A 4 -33.19 26.12 34.75
CA ILE A 4 -32.62 25.32 33.67
C ILE A 4 -31.21 25.87 33.38
N LYS A 5 -30.19 25.06 33.68
CA LYS A 5 -28.81 25.33 33.26
C LYS A 5 -28.66 24.94 31.80
N ILE A 6 -28.35 25.93 30.97
CA ILE A 6 -28.00 25.78 29.56
C ILE A 6 -26.68 25.01 29.49
N VAL A 7 -26.69 23.85 28.83
CA VAL A 7 -25.50 23.06 28.53
C VAL A 7 -24.89 23.64 27.25
N ASN A 8 -23.63 24.06 27.34
CA ASN A 8 -22.85 24.60 26.24
C ASN A 8 -22.82 23.61 25.05
N GLU A 9 -23.16 24.12 23.87
CA GLU A 9 -22.92 23.47 22.60
C GLU A 9 -21.42 23.23 22.43
N VAL A 10 -21.02 21.96 22.38
CA VAL A 10 -19.68 21.55 21.98
C VAL A 10 -19.68 21.53 20.46
N GLU A 11 -19.10 22.56 19.86
CA GLU A 11 -18.77 22.59 18.44
C GLU A 11 -17.77 21.46 18.15
N PHE A 12 -18.22 20.41 17.46
CA PHE A 12 -17.32 19.42 16.89
C PHE A 12 -16.67 20.03 15.65
N GLU A 13 -15.46 20.55 15.79
CA GLU A 13 -14.58 20.78 14.65
C GLU A 13 -14.39 19.45 13.92
N GLU A 14 -14.93 19.34 12.70
CA GLU A 14 -14.63 18.23 11.80
C GLU A 14 -13.13 18.23 11.49
N VAL A 15 -12.38 17.44 12.24
CA VAL A 15 -10.98 17.14 11.94
C VAL A 15 -10.97 16.33 10.64
N LYS A 16 -10.84 17.03 9.51
CA LYS A 16 -10.59 16.44 8.20
C LYS A 16 -9.34 15.57 8.30
N LYS A 17 -9.54 14.25 8.33
CA LYS A 17 -8.44 13.30 8.34
C LYS A 17 -7.62 13.53 7.06
N PRO A 18 -6.29 13.76 7.17
CA PRO A 18 -5.46 13.99 6.00
C PRO A 18 -5.58 12.80 5.05
N GLY A 19 -5.73 13.10 3.75
CA GLY A 19 -5.83 12.08 2.71
C GLY A 19 -4.61 11.15 2.72
N PHE A 20 -4.75 9.95 2.16
CA PHE A 20 -3.66 8.96 2.09
C PHE A 20 -2.35 9.57 1.56
N LEU A 21 -2.45 10.46 0.56
CA LEU A 21 -1.31 11.14 -0.04
C LEU A 21 -0.52 12.04 0.92
N GLU A 22 -1.18 12.66 1.90
CA GLU A 22 -0.51 13.47 2.93
C GLU A 22 0.15 12.62 4.01
N ARG A 23 -0.50 11.52 4.41
CA ARG A 23 0.10 10.53 5.33
C ARG A 23 1.28 9.80 4.70
N PHE A 24 1.25 9.57 3.39
CA PHE A 24 2.36 8.98 2.66
C PHE A 24 3.52 9.97 2.56
N LYS A 25 3.27 11.25 2.27
CA LYS A 25 4.32 12.28 2.22
C LYS A 25 5.01 12.53 3.57
N SER A 26 4.31 12.39 4.69
CA SER A 26 4.92 12.57 6.02
C SER A 26 5.89 11.45 6.39
N LEU A 27 5.67 10.22 5.91
CA LEU A 27 6.58 9.08 6.14
C LEU A 27 7.96 9.26 5.46
N PHE A 28 8.02 10.03 4.37
CA PHE A 28 9.27 10.26 3.62
C PHE A 28 9.91 11.63 3.90
N ARG A 29 9.30 12.50 4.73
CA ARG A 29 9.98 13.65 5.33
C ARG A 29 10.89 13.20 6.46
N ARG A 30 11.88 12.35 6.15
CA ARG A 30 13.06 12.21 7.03
C ARG A 30 13.82 13.53 6.97
N LYS A 31 13.82 14.22 8.12
CA LYS A 31 14.64 15.39 8.42
C LYS A 31 16.05 15.24 7.85
N THR A 32 16.37 15.99 6.81
CA THR A 32 17.74 16.39 6.51
C THR A 32 18.14 17.53 7.45
N GLU A 33 18.16 17.27 8.76
CA GLU A 33 18.89 18.11 9.69
C GLU A 33 20.33 17.62 9.66
N ARG A 34 21.16 18.30 8.86
CA ARG A 34 22.62 18.19 8.94
C ARG A 34 23.04 18.69 10.31
N VAL A 35 23.20 17.78 11.26
CA VAL A 35 23.94 18.05 12.50
C VAL A 35 25.42 17.89 12.17
N VAL A 36 26.11 19.02 12.03
CA VAL A 36 27.56 19.10 12.06
C VAL A 36 27.97 18.77 13.50
N ALA A 37 28.46 17.55 13.73
CA ALA A 37 29.08 17.17 14.98
C ALA A 37 30.59 17.40 14.85
N GLU A 38 31.08 18.46 15.48
CA GLU A 38 32.51 18.62 15.80
C GLU A 38 32.91 17.49 16.75
N GLN A 39 33.92 16.70 16.36
CA GLN A 39 34.55 15.73 17.24
C GLN A 39 35.59 16.44 18.12
N PRO A 40 35.59 16.26 19.45
CA PRO A 40 36.73 16.61 20.27
C PRO A 40 37.85 15.57 20.07
N GLY A 41 39.05 16.06 19.77
CA GLY A 41 40.23 15.26 19.49
C GLY A 41 40.65 14.36 20.66
N ILE A 42 40.86 13.09 20.34
CA ILE A 42 41.48 12.12 21.24
C ILE A 42 42.94 11.98 20.80
N ALA A 43 43.85 12.45 21.65
CA ALA A 43 45.28 12.29 21.49
C ALA A 43 45.66 10.81 21.63
N ILE A 44 46.35 10.28 20.63
CA ILE A 44 46.94 8.94 20.64
C ILE A 44 48.28 9.02 21.38
N LEU A 45 48.36 8.43 22.58
CA LEU A 45 49.63 8.09 23.21
C LEU A 45 49.99 6.64 22.83
N PRO A 46 51.24 6.36 22.43
CA PRO A 46 51.70 4.99 22.23
C PRO A 46 52.04 4.38 23.60
N MET A 47 51.43 3.25 23.94
CA MET A 47 51.88 2.39 25.04
C MET A 47 52.38 1.04 24.51
N GLU A 48 53.48 0.61 25.11
CA GLU A 48 54.32 -0.54 24.83
C GLU A 48 53.62 -1.90 25.05
N PRO A 49 54.14 -3.01 24.48
CA PRO A 49 53.60 -4.35 24.68
C PRO A 49 54.19 -4.99 25.94
N GLY A 50 53.34 -5.56 26.81
CA GLY A 50 53.83 -6.23 28.01
C GLY A 50 52.82 -7.11 28.75
N VAL A 51 52.82 -8.39 28.38
CA VAL A 51 52.86 -9.58 29.27
C VAL A 51 51.65 -9.95 30.16
N ALA A 52 51.37 -11.26 30.10
CA ALA A 52 50.77 -12.18 31.08
C ALA A 52 49.25 -12.45 31.04
N GLU A 53 48.96 -13.71 30.68
CA GLU A 53 47.76 -14.49 31.01
C GLU A 53 47.44 -14.45 32.52
N PRO A 54 46.19 -14.77 32.89
CA PRO A 54 46.04 -16.11 33.45
C PRO A 54 44.80 -16.87 33.01
N ASP A 55 45.00 -18.18 33.10
CA ASP A 55 44.09 -19.32 33.03
C ASP A 55 42.67 -19.17 33.58
N MET A 56 41.84 -20.07 33.03
CA MET A 56 40.63 -20.70 33.57
C MET A 56 39.29 -20.14 33.09
N LEU A 57 38.63 -20.90 32.20
CA LEU A 57 37.53 -21.82 32.58
C LEU A 57 36.98 -22.52 31.32
N LYS A 58 36.96 -23.86 31.36
CA LYS A 58 36.37 -24.73 30.34
C LYS A 58 34.84 -24.54 30.28
N PRO A 59 34.21 -24.42 29.10
CA PRO A 59 32.77 -24.57 29.00
C PRO A 59 32.38 -26.06 29.02
N ALA A 60 31.36 -26.37 29.82
CA ALA A 60 30.75 -27.68 29.96
C ALA A 60 30.13 -28.16 28.64
N GLU A 61 30.27 -29.47 28.37
CA GLU A 61 29.63 -30.21 27.29
C GLU A 61 28.10 -30.11 27.40
N VAL A 62 27.48 -29.41 26.46
CA VAL A 62 26.03 -29.45 26.24
C VAL A 62 25.77 -30.58 25.23
N LYS A 63 25.06 -31.62 25.68
CA LYS A 63 24.58 -32.71 24.83
C LYS A 63 23.60 -32.18 23.79
N PRO A 64 23.66 -32.65 22.53
CA PRO A 64 22.74 -32.23 21.49
C PRO A 64 21.34 -32.78 21.77
N ILE A 65 20.35 -31.90 21.73
CA ILE A 65 18.92 -32.27 21.73
C ILE A 65 18.62 -32.84 20.34
N GLU A 66 18.26 -34.12 20.30
CA GLU A 66 17.75 -34.79 19.11
C GLU A 66 16.52 -34.03 18.61
N THR A 67 16.70 -33.33 17.48
CA THR A 67 15.60 -32.70 16.77
C THR A 67 14.94 -33.81 15.96
N GLU A 68 13.76 -34.27 16.39
CA GLU A 68 12.92 -35.16 15.60
C GLU A 68 12.66 -34.51 14.24
N MET A 69 13.27 -35.09 13.21
CA MET A 69 13.04 -34.71 11.82
C MET A 69 11.60 -35.10 11.46
N LEU A 70 10.71 -34.10 11.48
CA LEU A 70 9.43 -34.16 10.81
C LEU A 70 9.68 -34.40 9.31
N LYS A 71 9.29 -35.59 8.86
CA LYS A 71 9.31 -36.01 7.46
C LYS A 71 8.54 -34.99 6.62
N PRO A 72 9.09 -34.48 5.50
CA PRO A 72 8.30 -33.72 4.56
C PRO A 72 7.27 -34.65 3.93
N ALA A 73 6.00 -34.27 4.03
CA ALA A 73 4.90 -34.99 3.42
C ALA A 73 5.10 -35.09 1.90
N GLU A 74 4.98 -36.32 1.41
CA GLU A 74 5.04 -36.69 0.01
C GLU A 74 3.93 -36.00 -0.80
N ASN A 75 4.32 -35.48 -1.96
CA ASN A 75 3.59 -35.52 -3.23
C ASN A 75 2.09 -35.22 -3.20
N ILE A 76 1.75 -33.93 -3.28
CA ILE A 76 0.53 -33.49 -3.97
C ILE A 76 0.91 -33.27 -5.44
N PRO A 77 0.33 -34.01 -6.41
CA PRO A 77 0.51 -33.71 -7.82
C PRO A 77 -0.28 -32.44 -8.15
N VAL A 78 0.40 -31.30 -8.17
CA VAL A 78 -0.15 -30.10 -8.79
C VAL A 78 -0.02 -30.28 -10.30
N GLU A 79 -1.09 -30.78 -10.91
CA GLU A 79 -1.28 -30.80 -12.36
C GLU A 79 -1.34 -29.33 -12.84
N TYR A 80 -0.18 -28.76 -13.16
CA TYR A 80 -0.12 -27.52 -13.93
C TYR A 80 -0.60 -27.83 -15.34
N LYS A 81 -1.90 -27.63 -15.61
CA LYS A 81 -2.38 -27.44 -16.97
C LYS A 81 -1.82 -26.11 -17.49
N PRO A 82 -0.97 -26.09 -18.52
CA PRO A 82 -0.64 -24.85 -19.19
C PRO A 82 -1.89 -24.35 -19.90
N LEU A 83 -2.50 -23.27 -19.40
CA LEU A 83 -3.46 -22.47 -20.16
C LEU A 83 -2.72 -21.71 -21.26
N ASN A 84 -2.27 -22.45 -22.28
CA ASN A 84 -1.99 -21.94 -23.61
C ASN A 84 -3.21 -22.21 -24.48
N GLU A 85 -4.33 -21.55 -24.18
CA GLU A 85 -5.32 -21.27 -25.20
C GLU A 85 -4.90 -19.99 -25.91
N VAL A 86 -4.21 -20.24 -27.02
CA VAL A 86 -3.97 -19.31 -28.11
C VAL A 86 -5.32 -18.77 -28.58
N ILE A 87 -5.74 -17.65 -28.00
CA ILE A 87 -6.73 -16.79 -28.65
C ILE A 87 -6.02 -16.22 -29.87
N LYS A 88 -6.28 -16.83 -31.02
CA LYS A 88 -6.07 -16.22 -32.34
C LYS A 88 -7.02 -15.04 -32.45
N THR A 89 -6.67 -13.91 -31.87
CA THR A 89 -7.19 -12.64 -32.37
C THR A 89 -6.52 -12.40 -33.70
N GLU A 90 -7.32 -12.44 -34.76
CA GLU A 90 -6.98 -11.94 -36.07
C GLU A 90 -6.34 -10.56 -35.89
N GLN A 91 -5.02 -10.51 -36.06
CA GLN A 91 -4.32 -9.27 -36.27
C GLN A 91 -4.82 -8.72 -37.60
N LYS A 92 -5.84 -7.87 -37.51
CA LYS A 92 -6.17 -6.93 -38.56
C LYS A 92 -4.91 -6.08 -38.73
N THR A 93 -4.16 -6.39 -39.78
CA THR A 93 -3.00 -5.64 -40.23
C THR A 93 -3.46 -4.23 -40.57
N GLU A 94 -3.43 -3.35 -39.59
CA GLU A 94 -3.32 -1.93 -39.86
C GLU A 94 -1.97 -1.72 -40.55
N PRO A 95 -1.92 -1.00 -41.67
CA PRO A 95 -0.66 -0.75 -42.35
C PRO A 95 0.24 0.02 -41.37
N MET A 96 1.32 -0.64 -40.92
CA MET A 96 2.44 0.03 -40.30
C MET A 96 2.92 1.09 -41.30
N VAL A 97 2.51 2.34 -41.08
CA VAL A 97 3.20 3.49 -41.62
C VAL A 97 4.55 3.49 -40.91
N ARG A 98 5.48 2.72 -41.49
CA ARG A 98 6.90 2.82 -41.23
C ARG A 98 7.24 4.22 -41.70
N ILE A 99 7.24 5.18 -40.78
CA ILE A 99 7.90 6.46 -41.00
C ILE A 99 9.37 6.07 -41.11
N LEU A 100 9.80 5.83 -42.34
CA LEU A 100 11.21 5.84 -42.68
C LEU A 100 11.74 7.15 -42.08
N PRO A 101 12.82 7.13 -41.27
CA PRO A 101 13.53 8.36 -40.97
C PRO A 101 13.76 9.02 -42.31
N ARG A 102 13.21 10.24 -42.44
CA ARG A 102 13.34 11.08 -43.61
C ARG A 102 14.81 11.03 -43.96
N GLU A 103 15.16 10.28 -45.00
CA GLU A 103 16.51 10.26 -45.52
C GLU A 103 16.81 11.73 -45.72
N GLU A 104 17.75 12.21 -44.92
CA GLU A 104 18.42 13.46 -45.18
C GLU A 104 18.85 13.31 -46.62
N ASN A 105 18.12 13.99 -47.52
CA ASN A 105 18.57 14.20 -48.88
C ASN A 105 19.95 14.82 -48.69
N GLN A 106 20.96 13.97 -48.81
CA GLN A 106 22.28 14.36 -49.23
C GLN A 106 22.01 15.09 -50.53
N PHE A 107 21.91 16.41 -50.42
CA PHE A 107 22.10 17.30 -51.53
C PHE A 107 23.48 16.93 -52.07
N VAL A 108 23.46 16.09 -53.10
CA VAL A 108 24.60 15.93 -53.99
C VAL A 108 24.83 17.34 -54.54
N ALA A 109 25.83 18.00 -53.95
CA ALA A 109 26.37 19.23 -54.45
C ALA A 109 26.88 18.96 -55.86
N GLY A 110 26.08 19.27 -56.89
CA GLY A 110 26.52 19.03 -58.26
C GLY A 110 25.52 19.39 -59.35
N GLU A 111 24.24 19.10 -59.18
CA GLU A 111 23.28 19.34 -60.26
C GLU A 111 22.50 20.64 -59.99
N LYS A 112 23.04 21.72 -60.58
CA LYS A 112 22.32 22.97 -60.77
C LYS A 112 20.96 22.62 -61.41
N PRO A 113 19.82 23.06 -60.85
CA PRO A 113 18.58 22.98 -61.59
C PRO A 113 18.81 23.77 -62.88
N LEU A 114 18.66 23.11 -64.03
CA LEU A 114 18.48 23.75 -65.33
C LEU A 114 17.16 24.53 -65.26
N VAL A 115 17.17 25.63 -64.52
CA VAL A 115 16.27 26.75 -64.77
C VAL A 115 16.76 27.28 -66.10
N GLU A 116 16.14 26.83 -67.19
CA GLU A 116 16.20 27.53 -68.45
C GLU A 116 15.75 28.96 -68.17
N VAL A 117 16.72 29.83 -67.97
CA VAL A 117 16.55 31.27 -68.07
C VAL A 117 16.21 31.51 -69.53
N VAL A 118 14.92 31.41 -69.85
CA VAL A 118 14.37 31.91 -71.10
C VAL A 118 14.77 33.38 -71.16
N LYS A 119 15.83 33.65 -71.93
CA LYS A 119 16.29 35.01 -72.17
C LYS A 119 15.09 35.78 -72.71
N PRO A 120 14.76 36.97 -72.18
CA PRO A 120 13.70 37.76 -72.75
C PRO A 120 14.10 38.04 -74.21
N VAL A 121 13.39 37.41 -75.13
CA VAL A 121 13.46 37.73 -76.55
C VAL A 121 13.07 39.19 -76.64
N LYS A 122 14.05 40.04 -76.95
CA LYS A 122 13.80 41.45 -77.28
C LYS A 122 13.03 41.44 -78.59
N LEU A 123 11.71 41.33 -78.51
CA LEU A 123 10.82 41.61 -79.63
C LEU A 123 11.14 43.05 -80.07
N GLU A 124 11.72 43.17 -81.25
CA GLU A 124 12.02 44.45 -81.88
C GLU A 124 10.72 45.26 -82.00
N ARG A 125 10.65 46.38 -81.31
CA ARG A 125 9.47 47.25 -81.12
C ARG A 125 9.13 48.06 -82.38
N SER A 126 9.03 47.45 -83.57
CA SER A 126 9.00 48.25 -84.80
C SER A 126 7.93 47.90 -85.82
N ILE A 127 6.84 47.22 -85.42
CA ILE A 127 5.72 46.95 -86.35
C ILE A 127 4.33 47.27 -85.76
N LEU A 128 4.16 47.32 -84.43
CA LEU A 128 2.87 47.67 -83.83
C LEU A 128 2.64 49.19 -83.81
N GLY A 129 1.42 49.62 -84.14
CA GLY A 129 1.00 51.02 -84.07
C GLY A 129 0.98 51.54 -82.63
N PHE A 130 1.16 52.85 -82.46
CA PHE A 130 1.20 53.53 -81.14
C PHE A 130 -0.06 53.30 -80.26
N GLU A 131 -1.17 52.89 -80.87
CA GLU A 131 -2.39 52.49 -80.15
C GLU A 131 -2.31 51.08 -79.55
N GLU A 132 -1.71 50.13 -80.26
CA GLU A 132 -1.59 48.73 -79.82
C GLU A 132 -0.63 48.61 -78.63
N GLU A 133 0.44 49.42 -78.59
CA GLU A 133 1.34 49.49 -77.43
C GLU A 133 0.63 49.96 -76.14
N LYS A 134 -0.31 50.91 -76.25
CA LYS A 134 -1.10 51.38 -75.11
C LYS A 134 -2.05 50.28 -74.60
N GLU A 135 -2.60 49.46 -75.49
CA GLU A 135 -3.43 48.33 -75.11
C GLU A 135 -2.63 47.22 -74.42
N ILE A 136 -1.43 46.93 -74.90
CA ILE A 136 -0.52 45.97 -74.26
C ILE A 136 -0.19 46.40 -72.84
N VAL A 137 0.15 47.68 -72.61
CA VAL A 137 0.43 48.21 -71.26
C VAL A 137 -0.80 48.06 -70.34
N LYS A 138 -2.01 48.36 -70.84
CA LYS A 138 -3.25 48.15 -70.07
C LYS A 138 -3.49 46.68 -69.72
N LEU A 139 -3.19 45.76 -70.64
CA LEU A 139 -3.32 44.32 -70.42
C LEU A 139 -2.28 43.82 -69.41
N GLU A 140 -1.03 44.28 -69.49
CA GLU A 140 0.00 43.97 -68.50
C GLU A 140 -0.38 44.44 -67.10
N ASP A 141 -0.91 45.67 -66.97
CA ASP A 141 -1.38 46.19 -65.68
C ASP A 141 -2.55 45.39 -65.12
N ARG A 142 -3.51 44.99 -65.98
CA ARG A 142 -4.60 44.09 -65.58
C ARG A 142 -4.05 42.75 -65.10
N LEU A 143 -3.10 42.16 -65.85
CA LEU A 143 -2.47 40.89 -65.51
C LEU A 143 -1.70 40.97 -64.19
N ARG A 144 -0.95 42.05 -63.94
CA ARG A 144 -0.25 42.31 -62.68
C ARG A 144 -1.24 42.42 -61.52
N LYS A 145 -2.35 43.15 -61.69
CA LYS A 145 -3.41 43.28 -60.67
C LYS A 145 -4.06 41.94 -60.35
N THR A 146 -4.40 41.14 -61.37
CA THR A 146 -4.99 39.81 -61.15
C THR A 146 -4.02 38.87 -60.45
N ARG A 147 -2.73 38.91 -60.81
CA ARG A 147 -1.68 38.12 -60.16
C ARG A 147 -1.52 38.50 -58.69
N LEU A 148 -1.46 39.81 -58.39
CA LEU A 148 -1.36 40.30 -57.01
C LEU A 148 -2.57 39.88 -56.16
N LEU A 149 -3.79 39.94 -56.73
CA LEU A 149 -5.00 39.48 -56.05
C LEU A 149 -4.95 37.98 -55.76
N PHE A 150 -4.47 37.17 -56.72
CA PHE A 150 -4.32 35.74 -56.55
C PHE A 150 -3.27 35.40 -55.50
N GLU A 151 -2.10 36.04 -55.53
CA GLU A 151 -1.05 35.88 -54.52
C GLU A 151 -1.55 36.28 -53.12
N LYS A 152 -2.33 37.36 -53.00
CA LYS A 152 -2.95 37.76 -51.73
C LYS A 152 -3.93 36.69 -51.22
N LYS A 153 -4.82 36.18 -52.08
CA LYS A 153 -5.76 35.10 -51.72
C LYS A 153 -5.06 33.80 -51.33
N LEU A 154 -3.94 33.47 -51.98
CA LEU A 154 -3.13 32.30 -51.63
C LEU A 154 -2.47 32.46 -50.25
N LYS A 155 -1.89 33.63 -49.96
CA LYS A 155 -1.32 33.92 -48.64
C LYS A 155 -2.37 33.84 -47.54
N GLU A 156 -3.54 34.43 -47.77
CA GLU A 156 -4.66 34.38 -46.83
C GLU A 156 -5.12 32.93 -46.55
N LYS A 157 -5.27 32.11 -47.60
CA LYS A 157 -5.60 30.69 -47.44
C LYS A 157 -4.50 29.89 -46.72
N LEU A 158 -3.23 30.19 -46.97
CA LEU A 158 -2.11 29.56 -46.27
C LEU A 158 -2.11 29.89 -44.77
N GLU A 159 -2.39 31.15 -44.42
CA GLU A 159 -2.54 31.57 -43.01
C GLU A 159 -3.76 30.93 -42.34
N GLU A 160 -4.88 30.81 -43.06
CA GLU A 160 -6.08 30.11 -42.57
C GLU A 160 -5.80 28.63 -42.31
N LEU A 161 -5.13 27.94 -43.26
CA LEU A 161 -4.73 26.54 -43.08
C LEU A 161 -3.73 26.37 -41.94
N GLY A 162 -2.80 27.32 -41.77
CA GLY A 162 -1.87 27.35 -40.64
C GLY A 162 -2.59 27.44 -39.29
N ARG A 163 -3.60 28.31 -39.18
CA ARG A 163 -4.45 28.42 -37.98
C ARG A 163 -5.23 27.14 -37.70
N ARG A 164 -5.91 26.59 -38.71
CA ARG A 164 -6.66 25.32 -38.57
C ARG A 164 -5.77 24.16 -38.16
N LYS A 165 -4.54 24.08 -38.67
CA LYS A 165 -3.59 23.04 -38.28
C LYS A 165 -3.28 23.11 -36.77
N ILE A 166 -3.01 24.31 -36.25
CA ILE A 166 -2.74 24.51 -34.82
C ILE A 166 -3.95 24.15 -33.96
N GLU A 167 -5.16 24.53 -34.39
CA GLU A 167 -6.40 24.17 -33.69
C GLU A 167 -6.63 22.65 -33.64
N ILE A 168 -6.38 21.95 -34.75
CA ILE A 168 -6.46 20.48 -34.80
C ILE A 168 -5.42 19.83 -33.88
N GLU A 169 -4.19 20.34 -33.85
CA GLU A 169 -3.15 19.83 -32.94
C GLU A 169 -3.54 20.04 -31.48
N GLN A 170 -4.06 21.22 -31.12
CA GLN A 170 -4.52 21.53 -29.77
C GLN A 170 -5.70 20.65 -29.33
N THR A 171 -6.69 20.45 -30.19
CA THR A 171 -7.84 19.59 -29.91
C THR A 171 -7.42 18.13 -29.74
N MET A 172 -6.52 17.63 -30.59
CA MET A 172 -5.97 16.28 -30.45
C MET A 172 -5.22 16.08 -29.12
N ILE A 173 -4.44 17.08 -28.68
CA ILE A 173 -3.78 17.07 -27.38
C ILE A 173 -4.81 17.01 -26.24
N LEU A 174 -5.82 17.88 -26.26
CA LEU A 174 -6.89 17.89 -25.25
C LEU A 174 -7.67 16.58 -25.20
N GLU A 175 -8.01 16.00 -26.34
CA GLU A 175 -8.65 14.68 -26.42
C GLU A 175 -7.76 13.56 -25.86
N SER A 176 -6.45 13.64 -26.07
CA SER A 176 -5.52 12.66 -25.52
C SER A 176 -5.44 12.73 -23.98
N HIS A 177 -5.50 13.95 -23.41
CA HIS A 177 -5.50 14.15 -21.97
C HIS A 177 -6.82 13.68 -21.35
N THR A 178 -7.96 14.07 -21.91
CA THR A 178 -9.28 13.62 -21.42
C THR A 178 -9.44 12.10 -21.44
N LYS A 179 -8.94 11.42 -22.48
CA LYS A 179 -8.91 9.94 -22.53
C LYS A 179 -8.09 9.34 -21.38
N LYS A 180 -6.91 9.92 -21.08
CA LYS A 180 -6.06 9.47 -19.96
C LYS A 180 -6.75 9.70 -18.62
N ASP A 181 -7.42 10.83 -18.44
CA ASP A 181 -8.14 11.14 -17.19
C ASP A 181 -9.31 10.16 -16.96
N ILE A 182 -10.07 9.84 -18.00
CA ILE A 182 -11.13 8.82 -17.94
C ILE A 182 -10.55 7.44 -17.58
N GLU A 183 -9.40 7.08 -18.15
CA GLU A 183 -8.74 5.81 -17.82
C GLU A 183 -8.25 5.77 -16.37
N LEU A 184 -7.73 6.89 -15.85
CA LEU A 184 -7.32 7.01 -14.45
C LEU A 184 -8.51 6.87 -13.50
N ILE A 185 -9.64 7.54 -13.79
CA ILE A 185 -10.87 7.42 -13.00
C ILE A 185 -11.35 5.96 -12.96
N ARG A 186 -11.35 5.26 -14.10
CA ARG A 186 -11.71 3.83 -14.15
C ARG A 186 -10.78 2.96 -13.32
N LYS A 187 -9.47 3.24 -13.34
CA LYS A 187 -8.49 2.53 -12.51
C LYS A 187 -8.72 2.78 -11.02
N GLU A 188 -9.02 4.01 -10.64
CA GLU A 188 -9.34 4.38 -9.26
C GLU A 188 -10.62 3.67 -8.76
N GLU A 189 -11.67 3.59 -9.58
CA GLU A 189 -12.88 2.82 -9.23
C GLU A 189 -12.60 1.33 -9.01
N ILE A 190 -11.75 0.72 -9.83
CA ILE A 190 -11.34 -0.68 -9.67
C ILE A 190 -10.54 -0.86 -8.38
N LEU A 191 -9.62 0.05 -8.07
CA LEU A 191 -8.85 0.02 -6.83
C LEU A 191 -9.74 0.17 -5.60
N ASN A 192 -10.67 1.11 -5.61
CA ASN A 192 -11.64 1.31 -4.53
C ASN A 192 -12.53 0.07 -4.29
N LYS A 193 -12.88 -0.67 -5.36
CA LYS A 193 -13.59 -1.96 -5.21
C LYS A 193 -12.72 -3.02 -4.54
N LYS A 194 -11.45 -3.14 -4.95
CA LYS A 194 -10.50 -4.08 -4.34
C LYS A 194 -10.20 -3.75 -2.87
N GLU A 195 -10.07 -2.47 -2.53
CA GLU A 195 -9.88 -2.03 -1.15
C GLU A 195 -11.05 -2.45 -0.26
N LYS A 196 -12.29 -2.25 -0.71
CA LYS A 196 -13.49 -2.69 0.02
C LYS A 196 -13.54 -4.21 0.22
N GLU A 197 -13.10 -4.97 -0.78
CA GLU A 197 -13.03 -6.43 -0.69
C GLU A 197 -11.98 -6.88 0.33
N ILE A 198 -10.78 -6.28 0.30
CA ILE A 198 -9.73 -6.52 1.29
C ILE A 198 -10.23 -6.18 2.71
N ASP A 199 -10.90 -5.04 2.88
CA ASP A 199 -11.48 -4.64 4.17
C ASP A 199 -12.58 -5.61 4.65
N ALA A 200 -13.36 -6.18 3.74
CA ALA A 200 -14.34 -7.20 4.09
C ALA A 200 -13.66 -8.49 4.56
N ILE A 201 -12.60 -8.92 3.87
CA ILE A 201 -11.80 -10.09 4.23
C ILE A 201 -11.14 -9.89 5.60
N ILE A 202 -10.50 -8.75 5.84
CA ILE A 202 -9.86 -8.44 7.13
C ILE A 202 -10.89 -8.47 8.27
N ARG A 203 -12.06 -7.86 8.07
CA ARG A 203 -13.13 -7.89 9.06
C ARG A 203 -13.65 -9.31 9.32
N GLY A 204 -13.78 -10.13 8.28
CA GLY A 204 -14.15 -11.54 8.41
C GLY A 204 -13.15 -12.31 9.29
N TYR A 205 -11.86 -12.21 9.00
CA TYR A 205 -10.80 -12.86 9.79
C TYR A 205 -10.76 -12.37 11.25
N GLN A 206 -11.02 -11.09 11.50
CA GLN A 206 -11.06 -10.55 12.86
C GLN A 206 -12.24 -11.12 13.65
N LEU A 207 -13.41 -11.20 13.03
CA LEU A 207 -14.62 -11.75 13.65
C LEU A 207 -14.47 -13.24 13.96
N GLU A 208 -13.98 -14.02 12.99
CA GLU A 208 -13.72 -15.47 13.20
C GLU A 208 -12.73 -15.70 14.35
N ARG A 209 -11.66 -14.90 14.40
CA ARG A 209 -10.67 -14.98 15.47
C ARG A 209 -11.26 -14.60 16.83
N GLU A 210 -12.13 -13.61 16.89
CA GLU A 210 -12.82 -13.20 18.12
C GLU A 210 -13.78 -14.29 18.59
N ASP A 211 -14.54 -14.90 17.68
CA ASP A 211 -15.44 -16.03 17.99
C ASP A 211 -14.67 -17.25 18.52
N GLU A 212 -13.51 -17.57 17.94
CA GLU A 212 -12.64 -18.64 18.44
C GLU A 212 -12.11 -18.35 19.85
N LEU A 213 -11.70 -17.11 20.14
CA LEU A 213 -11.23 -16.71 21.46
C LEU A 213 -12.37 -16.77 22.48
N ASN A 214 -13.54 -16.24 22.13
CA ASN A 214 -14.75 -16.30 22.97
C ASN A 214 -15.16 -17.75 23.27
N LYS A 215 -15.04 -18.65 22.28
CA LYS A 215 -15.30 -20.08 22.47
C LYS A 215 -14.30 -20.70 23.45
N ARG A 216 -13.00 -20.45 23.28
CA ARG A 216 -11.95 -20.95 24.19
C ARG A 216 -12.11 -20.42 25.60
N GLU A 217 -12.48 -19.15 25.76
CA GLU A 217 -12.73 -18.54 27.06
C GLU A 217 -13.88 -19.25 27.79
N ARG A 218 -15.00 -19.51 27.10
CA ARG A 218 -16.12 -20.29 27.68
C ARG A 218 -15.71 -21.71 28.06
N GLU A 219 -14.88 -22.37 27.26
CA GLU A 219 -14.34 -23.69 27.57
C GLU A 219 -13.39 -23.67 28.78
N LEU A 220 -12.60 -22.61 28.97
CA LEU A 220 -11.74 -22.46 30.14
C LEU A 220 -12.55 -22.20 31.40
N ILE A 221 -13.55 -21.31 31.35
CA ILE A 221 -14.44 -21.03 32.48
C ILE A 221 -15.18 -22.29 32.95
N THR A 222 -15.63 -23.12 32.01
CA THR A 222 -16.31 -24.38 32.36
C THR A 222 -15.35 -25.39 33.01
N LYS A 223 -14.14 -25.56 32.45
CA LYS A 223 -13.10 -26.41 33.04
C LYS A 223 -12.65 -25.92 34.42
N GLU A 224 -12.52 -24.62 34.62
CA GLU A 224 -12.16 -24.03 35.91
C GLU A 224 -13.23 -24.34 36.97
N LYS A 225 -14.52 -24.20 36.63
CA LYS A 225 -15.62 -24.57 37.53
C LYS A 225 -15.62 -26.07 37.87
N GLU A 226 -15.40 -26.93 36.88
CA GLU A 226 -15.29 -28.38 37.12
C GLU A 226 -14.11 -28.74 38.02
N LEU A 227 -12.96 -28.11 37.81
CA LEU A 227 -11.77 -28.33 38.64
C LEU A 227 -11.97 -27.78 40.06
N GLY A 228 -12.56 -26.60 40.19
CA GLY A 228 -12.91 -26.02 41.49
C GLY A 228 -13.81 -26.96 42.30
N GLY A 229 -14.88 -27.48 41.69
CA GLY A 229 -15.77 -28.44 42.33
C GLY A 229 -15.04 -29.73 42.75
N ARG A 230 -14.19 -30.29 41.87
CA ARG A 230 -13.41 -31.51 42.21
C ARG A 230 -12.38 -31.29 43.32
N VAL A 231 -11.83 -30.08 43.43
CA VAL A 231 -10.88 -29.73 44.49
C VAL A 231 -11.63 -29.58 45.81
N GLU A 232 -12.79 -28.91 45.81
CA GLU A 232 -13.66 -28.81 46.99
C GLU A 232 -14.09 -30.20 47.49
N GLU A 233 -14.56 -31.09 46.60
CA GLU A 233 -14.94 -32.46 46.96
C GLU A 233 -13.78 -33.24 47.61
N LYS A 234 -12.56 -33.13 47.06
CA LYS A 234 -11.38 -33.82 47.63
C LYS A 234 -10.99 -33.26 48.99
N ILE A 235 -11.04 -31.94 49.16
CA ILE A 235 -10.75 -31.30 50.45
C ILE A 235 -11.79 -31.76 51.48
N ASP A 236 -13.07 -31.79 51.12
CA ASP A 236 -14.14 -32.24 52.00
C ASP A 236 -13.95 -33.71 52.44
N GLU A 237 -13.51 -34.59 51.54
CA GLU A 237 -13.18 -35.98 51.88
C GLU A 237 -11.98 -36.11 52.83
N GLU A 238 -10.92 -35.33 52.60
CA GLU A 238 -9.73 -35.33 53.45
C GLU A 238 -10.02 -34.78 54.85
N VAL A 239 -10.80 -33.70 54.94
CA VAL A 239 -11.24 -33.12 56.22
C VAL A 239 -12.13 -34.11 56.98
N LYS A 240 -13.05 -34.82 56.32
CA LYS A 240 -13.84 -35.89 56.95
C LYS A 240 -12.97 -37.02 57.51
N LYS A 241 -11.93 -37.43 56.78
CA LYS A 241 -10.98 -38.46 57.26
C LYS A 241 -10.20 -37.96 58.48
N LEU A 242 -9.73 -36.72 58.45
CA LEU A 242 -9.02 -36.11 59.57
C LEU A 242 -9.90 -36.00 60.83
N LEU A 243 -11.17 -35.60 60.67
CA LEU A 243 -12.12 -35.50 61.77
C LEU A 243 -12.38 -36.86 62.44
N LYS A 244 -12.50 -37.95 61.65
CA LYS A 244 -12.62 -39.30 62.21
C LYS A 244 -11.40 -39.71 63.02
N VAL A 245 -10.20 -39.42 62.54
CA VAL A 245 -8.95 -39.73 63.26
C VAL A 245 -8.85 -38.90 64.55
N LEU A 246 -9.24 -37.63 64.51
CA LEU A 246 -9.31 -36.77 65.69
C LEU A 246 -10.29 -37.32 66.73
N ASP A 247 -11.47 -37.76 66.30
CA ASP A 247 -12.48 -38.33 67.19
C ASP A 247 -11.99 -39.63 67.87
N GLU A 248 -11.35 -40.52 67.09
CA GLU A 248 -10.73 -41.74 67.62
C GLU A 248 -9.60 -41.45 68.63
N LEU A 249 -8.82 -40.38 68.42
CA LEU A 249 -7.75 -39.98 69.33
C LEU A 249 -8.31 -39.36 70.61
N LEU A 250 -9.35 -38.52 70.50
CA LEU A 250 -10.05 -37.93 71.65
C LEU A 250 -10.71 -39.01 72.51
N GLY A 251 -11.28 -40.05 71.90
CA GLY A 251 -11.87 -41.18 72.60
C GLY A 251 -10.87 -42.06 73.37
N LYS A 252 -9.57 -42.01 73.03
CA LYS A 252 -8.49 -42.75 73.71
C LYS A 252 -7.86 -41.99 74.88
N LEU A 253 -8.25 -40.73 75.11
CA LEU A 253 -7.70 -39.93 76.19
C LEU A 253 -8.25 -40.34 77.58
N PRO A 254 -7.49 -40.12 78.66
CA PRO A 254 -7.98 -40.30 80.02
C PRO A 254 -9.23 -39.44 80.28
N LYS A 255 -10.21 -40.01 80.99
CA LYS A 255 -11.53 -39.37 81.27
C LYS A 255 -11.40 -37.98 81.89
N GLU A 256 -10.39 -37.77 82.73
CA GLU A 256 -10.11 -36.49 83.40
C GLU A 256 -9.73 -35.36 82.43
N ILE A 257 -9.14 -35.70 81.28
CA ILE A 257 -8.75 -34.76 80.22
C ILE A 257 -9.93 -34.51 79.30
N ILE A 258 -10.72 -35.53 78.99
CA ILE A 258 -11.96 -35.42 78.20
C ILE A 258 -12.94 -34.48 78.90
N ASP A 259 -13.17 -34.64 80.21
CA ASP A 259 -14.08 -33.77 80.98
C ASP A 259 -13.63 -32.30 81.04
N LYS A 260 -12.31 -32.05 80.94
CA LYS A 260 -11.76 -30.69 80.83
C LYS A 260 -11.92 -30.13 79.42
N PHE A 261 -11.75 -30.96 78.40
CA PHE A 261 -11.91 -30.59 77.00
C PHE A 261 -13.37 -30.28 76.66
N VAL A 262 -14.33 -31.11 77.08
CA VAL A 262 -15.78 -30.88 76.86
C VAL A 262 -16.27 -29.57 77.49
N LYS A 263 -15.61 -29.10 78.56
CA LYS A 263 -15.92 -27.82 79.22
C LYS A 263 -15.20 -26.61 78.59
N SER A 264 -14.26 -26.84 77.67
CA SER A 264 -13.51 -25.77 77.03
C SER A 264 -14.30 -25.12 75.89
N GLU A 265 -13.92 -23.90 75.51
CA GLU A 265 -14.50 -23.22 74.34
C GLU A 265 -14.09 -23.87 73.02
N GLU A 266 -12.98 -24.62 73.01
CA GLU A 266 -12.46 -25.34 71.85
C GLU A 266 -13.37 -26.51 71.45
N TYR A 267 -14.06 -27.13 72.41
CA TYR A 267 -15.04 -28.17 72.15
C TYR A 267 -16.24 -27.65 71.34
N LYS A 268 -16.69 -26.42 71.61
CA LYS A 268 -17.78 -25.78 70.82
C LYS A 268 -17.35 -25.51 69.38
N LEU A 269 -16.06 -25.28 69.14
CA LEU A 269 -15.52 -25.11 67.80
C LEU A 269 -15.45 -26.46 67.08
N TYR A 270 -15.02 -27.50 67.79
CA TYR A 270 -14.99 -28.88 67.29
C TYR A 270 -16.39 -29.40 66.91
N GLU A 271 -17.39 -29.19 67.76
CA GLU A 271 -18.79 -29.59 67.51
C GLU A 271 -19.38 -28.90 66.27
N LYS A 272 -19.14 -27.59 66.10
CA LYS A 272 -19.55 -26.86 64.90
C LYS A 272 -18.90 -27.39 63.61
N VAL A 273 -17.65 -27.85 63.70
CA VAL A 273 -16.94 -28.43 62.56
C VAL A 273 -17.48 -29.83 62.26
N LEU A 274 -17.76 -30.66 63.27
CA LEU A 274 -18.42 -31.96 63.10
C LEU A 274 -19.81 -31.83 62.47
N GLU A 275 -20.66 -30.92 62.97
CA GLU A 275 -21.99 -30.66 62.42
C GLU A 275 -21.92 -30.20 60.96
N ARG A 276 -20.95 -29.36 60.60
CA ARG A 276 -20.77 -28.86 59.24
C ARG A 276 -20.40 -29.95 58.23
N TYR A 277 -19.62 -30.96 58.66
CA TYR A 277 -19.19 -32.05 57.79
C TYR A 277 -20.02 -33.34 57.95
N GLY A 278 -20.98 -33.36 58.88
CA GLY A 278 -21.90 -34.47 59.12
C GLY A 278 -21.20 -35.78 59.52
N VAL A 279 -20.13 -35.66 60.31
CA VAL A 279 -19.35 -36.80 60.85
C VAL A 279 -19.82 -37.13 62.24
#